data_AF-A0A2M6W2B5-F1
#
_entry.id   AF-A0A2M6W2B5-F1
#
_cell.length_a   1.000
_cell.length_b   1.000
_cell.length_c   1.000
_cell.angle_alpha   90.00
_cell.angle_beta   90.00
_cell.angle_gamma   90.00
#
_symmetry.space_group_name_H-M   'P 1'
#
loop_
_entity.id
_entity.type
_entity.pdbx_description
1 polymer ?
#
loop_
_entity_poly.entity_id
_entity_poly.type
_entity_poly.pdbx_seq_one_letter_code
_entity_poly.pdbx_strand_id
1 'polypeptide(L)'
;MTQTVEERKEALVHRTFVLMFRILLIFGLPAIAAFFIGRWIDTTYEIRPKGTLAVLGSAFVLSWTLVIRIYTKLSAQFRALQHEEESEKTARQQKIKNDLSDLKE
;
A
#
# COMPACT_ATOMS: atom_id res chain seq x y z
N MET A 1 15.06 -20.23 18.57
CA MET A 1 16.08 -19.26 18.11
C MET A 1 15.50 -17.86 18.31
N THR A 2 16.04 -17.10 19.25
CA THR A 2 15.66 -15.71 19.53
C THR A 2 16.11 -14.85 18.36
N GLN A 3 15.17 -14.30 17.59
CA GLN A 3 15.46 -13.29 16.57
C GLN A 3 16.24 -12.14 17.21
N THR A 4 17.40 -11.80 16.66
CA THR A 4 18.22 -10.69 17.16
C THR A 4 17.52 -9.37 16.84
N VAL A 5 17.73 -8.36 17.69
CA VAL A 5 17.05 -7.06 17.58
C VAL A 5 17.37 -6.38 16.24
N GLU A 6 18.55 -6.61 15.68
CA GLU A 6 18.96 -6.20 14.33
C GLU A 6 18.02 -6.69 13.22
N GLU A 7 17.65 -7.98 13.17
CA GLU A 7 16.83 -8.54 12.10
C GLU A 7 15.42 -7.94 12.06
N ARG A 8 14.87 -7.62 13.23
CA ARG A 8 13.56 -6.94 13.33
C ARG A 8 13.65 -5.50 12.86
N LYS A 9 14.78 -4.82 13.11
CA LYS A 9 15.04 -3.46 12.61
C LYS A 9 15.11 -3.44 11.10
N GLU A 10 15.86 -4.35 10.48
CA GLU A 10 15.97 -4.42 9.02
C GLU A 10 14.63 -4.73 8.34
N ALA A 11 13.84 -5.65 8.90
CA ALA A 11 12.50 -5.95 8.39
C ALA A 11 11.56 -4.73 8.45
N LEU A 12 11.63 -3.93 9.53
CA LEU A 12 10.87 -2.68 9.64
C LEU A 12 11.33 -1.63 8.64
N VAL A 13 12.65 -1.45 8.47
CA VAL A 13 13.21 -0.49 7.52
C VAL A 13 12.81 -0.85 6.10
N HIS A 14 12.94 -2.12 5.70
CA HIS A 14 12.57 -2.57 4.36
C HIS A 14 11.08 -2.36 4.08
N ARG A 15 10.20 -2.72 5.04
CA ARG A 15 8.75 -2.45 4.92
C ARG A 15 8.46 -0.96 4.78
N THR A 16 9.09 -0.12 5.59
CA THR A 16 8.91 1.33 5.57
C THR A 16 9.37 1.92 4.24
N PHE A 17 10.52 1.47 3.72
CA PHE A 17 11.06 1.90 2.44
C PHE A 17 10.12 1.56 1.27
N VAL A 18 9.62 0.33 1.23
CA VAL A 18 8.64 -0.09 0.20
C VAL A 18 7.37 0.76 0.28
N LEU A 19 6.89 1.08 1.49
CA LEU A 19 5.72 1.93 1.71
C LEU A 19 5.95 3.36 1.19
N MET A 20 7.10 3.96 1.53
CA MET A 20 7.47 5.29 1.06
C MET A 20 7.60 5.32 -0.47
N PHE A 21 8.27 4.34 -1.07
CA PHE A 21 8.42 4.25 -2.52
C PHE A 21 7.08 4.09 -3.23
N ARG A 22 6.16 3.30 -2.64
CA ARG A 22 4.80 3.12 -3.16
C ARG A 22 4.02 4.42 -3.16
N ILE A 23 4.10 5.21 -2.08
CA ILE A 23 3.48 6.55 -2.01
C ILE A 23 4.07 7.45 -3.09
N LEU A 24 5.40 7.46 -3.23
CA LEU A 24 6.10 8.28 -4.21
C LEU A 24 5.67 7.94 -5.64
N LEU A 25 5.53 6.65 -5.99
CA LEU A 25 5.02 6.25 -7.30
C LEU A 25 3.57 6.68 -7.53
N ILE A 26 2.70 6.59 -6.51
CA ILE A 26 1.28 6.96 -6.67
C ILE A 26 1.12 8.46 -6.96
N PHE A 27 1.96 9.32 -6.38
CA PHE A 27 1.94 10.76 -6.68
C PHE A 27 2.80 11.13 -7.90
N GLY A 28 3.95 10.49 -8.06
CA GLY A 28 4.95 10.81 -9.08
C GLY A 28 4.53 10.43 -10.50
N LEU A 29 3.98 9.23 -10.71
CA LEU A 29 3.51 8.79 -12.04
C LEU A 29 2.45 9.71 -12.65
N PRO A 30 1.34 10.02 -11.94
CA PRO A 30 0.33 10.91 -12.49
C PRO A 30 0.82 12.35 -12.64
N ALA A 31 1.68 12.86 -11.76
CA ALA A 31 2.26 14.19 -11.93
C ALA A 31 3.12 14.30 -13.20
N ILE A 32 3.97 13.30 -13.46
CA ILE A 32 4.77 13.22 -14.69
C ILE A 32 3.85 13.12 -15.91
N ALA A 33 2.88 12.20 -15.90
CA ALA A 33 1.94 12.03 -17.01
C ALA A 33 1.16 13.33 -17.31
N ALA A 34 0.67 14.01 -16.27
CA ALA A 34 -0.05 15.28 -16.39
C ALA A 34 0.81 16.39 -16.99
N PHE A 35 2.08 16.47 -16.59
CA PHE A 35 3.01 17.46 -17.13
C PHE A 35 3.22 17.26 -18.63
N PHE A 36 3.45 16.02 -19.09
CA PHE A 36 3.62 15.71 -20.51
C PHE A 36 2.34 15.94 -21.33
N ILE A 37 1.20 15.43 -20.84
CA ILE A 37 -0.10 15.56 -21.52
C ILE A 37 -0.55 17.04 -21.56
N GLY A 38 -0.40 17.76 -20.44
CA GLY A 38 -0.73 19.18 -20.33
C GLY A 38 0.08 20.03 -21.30
N ARG A 39 1.40 19.78 -21.38
CA ARG A 39 2.28 20.48 -22.33
C ARG A 39 1.93 20.20 -23.78
N TRP A 40 1.49 18.97 -24.10
CA TRP A 40 1.05 18.62 -25.45
C TRP A 40 -0.25 19.35 -25.84
N ILE A 41 -1.23 19.41 -24.93
CA ILE A 41 -2.50 20.14 -25.12
C ILE A 41 -2.25 21.64 -25.28
N ASP A 42 -1.43 22.23 -24.40
CA ASP A 42 -1.09 23.65 -24.45
C ASP A 42 -0.41 24.07 -25.76
N THR A 43 0.35 23.16 -26.36
CA THR A 43 1.05 23.43 -27.64
C THR A 43 0.12 23.23 -28.84
N THR A 44 -0.87 22.33 -28.72
CA THR A 44 -1.82 22.02 -29.81
C THR A 44 -2.93 23.07 -29.94
N TYR A 45 -3.38 23.64 -28.81
CA TYR A 45 -4.53 24.55 -28.79
C TYR A 45 -4.17 26.03 -28.51
N GLU A 46 -2.88 26.37 -28.41
CA GLU A 46 -2.38 27.72 -28.06
C GLU A 46 -2.92 28.33 -26.75
N ILE A 47 -3.51 27.52 -25.86
CA ILE A 47 -4.19 27.99 -24.63
C ILE A 47 -3.23 28.13 -23.45
N ARG A 48 -1.94 28.37 -23.69
CA ARG A 48 -0.92 28.45 -22.63
C ARG A 48 -1.27 29.57 -21.62
N PRO A 49 -1.22 29.33 -20.30
CA PRO A 49 -0.90 28.08 -19.58
C PRO A 49 -2.14 27.35 -19.01
N LYS A 50 -3.35 27.67 -19.50
CA LYS A 50 -4.61 27.21 -18.90
C LYS A 50 -4.85 25.72 -19.09
N GLY A 51 -4.42 25.14 -20.21
CA GLY A 51 -4.56 23.70 -20.49
C GLY A 51 -3.66 22.85 -19.58
N THR A 52 -2.39 23.23 -19.40
CA THR A 52 -1.50 22.56 -18.43
C THR A 52 -2.06 22.61 -17.02
N LEU A 53 -2.61 23.76 -16.59
CA LEU A 53 -3.17 23.91 -15.24
C LEU A 53 -4.41 23.03 -15.01
N ALA A 54 -5.31 22.93 -16.00
CA ALA A 54 -6.50 22.08 -15.93
C ALA A 54 -6.14 20.57 -15.92
N VAL A 55 -5.13 20.17 -16.69
CA VAL A 55 -4.64 18.78 -16.72
C VAL A 55 -3.93 18.42 -15.42
N LEU A 56 -3.15 19.33 -14.84
CA LEU A 56 -2.54 19.15 -13.52
C LEU A 56 -3.60 18.99 -12.42
N GLY A 57 -4.62 19.85 -12.42
CA GLY A 57 -5.72 19.78 -11.45
C GLY A 57 -6.50 18.46 -11.55
N SER A 58 -6.84 18.03 -12.76
CA SER A 58 -7.54 16.75 -12.97
C SER A 58 -6.68 15.54 -12.64
N ALA A 59 -5.38 15.55 -12.98
CA ALA A 59 -4.47 14.49 -12.61
C ALA A 59 -4.25 14.38 -11.10
N PHE A 60 -4.26 15.50 -10.38
CA PHE A 60 -4.21 15.51 -8.92
C PHE A 60 -5.45 14.80 -8.32
N VAL A 61 -6.65 15.14 -8.80
CA VAL A 61 -7.89 14.51 -8.34
C VAL A 61 -7.94 13.02 -8.68
N LEU A 62 -7.50 12.64 -9.89
CA LEU A 62 -7.41 11.23 -10.30
C LEU A 62 -6.39 10.46 -9.46
N SER A 63 -5.21 11.04 -9.20
CA SER A 63 -4.19 10.44 -8.32
C SER A 63 -4.76 10.20 -6.92
N TRP A 64 -5.46 11.18 -6.35
CA TRP A 64 -6.10 11.04 -5.03
C TRP A 64 -7.17 9.95 -4.99
N THR A 65 -7.99 9.84 -6.05
CA THR A 65 -9.00 8.78 -6.19
C THR A 65 -8.34 7.39 -6.22
N LEU A 66 -7.21 7.28 -6.91
CA LEU A 66 -6.42 6.04 -7.02
C LEU A 66 -5.77 5.67 -5.68
N VAL A 67 -5.21 6.64 -4.95
CA VAL A 67 -4.70 6.46 -3.58
C VAL A 67 -5.78 5.87 -2.68
N ILE A 68 -6.97 6.49 -2.64
CA ILE A 68 -8.08 6.05 -1.79
C ILE A 68 -8.47 4.61 -2.10
N ARG A 69 -8.57 4.26 -3.40
CA ARG A 69 -8.94 2.91 -3.83
C ARG A 69 -7.86 1.87 -3.49
N ILE A 70 -6.58 2.22 -3.61
CA ILE A 70 -5.48 1.33 -3.22
C ILE A 70 -5.45 1.17 -1.70
N TYR A 71 -5.63 2.25 -0.94
CA TYR A 71 -5.57 2.22 0.53
C TYR A 71 -6.71 1.40 1.13
N THR A 72 -7.93 1.56 0.61
CA THR A 72 -9.10 0.75 1.01
C THR A 72 -8.89 -0.74 0.71
N LYS A 73 -8.37 -1.08 -0.47
CA LYS A 73 -8.04 -2.47 -0.83
C LYS A 73 -6.91 -3.04 0.06
N LEU A 74 -5.88 -2.25 0.33
CA LEU A 74 -4.75 -2.68 1.16
C LEU A 74 -5.17 -2.87 2.62
N SER A 75 -6.00 -1.98 3.15
CA SER A 75 -6.59 -2.11 4.49
C SER A 75 -7.48 -3.36 4.62
N ALA A 76 -8.28 -3.67 3.59
CA ALA A 76 -9.05 -4.90 3.54
C ALA A 76 -8.17 -6.15 3.53
N GLN A 77 -7.06 -6.14 2.78
CA GLN A 77 -6.08 -7.23 2.79
C GLN A 77 -5.39 -7.38 4.15
N PHE A 78 -5.00 -6.29 4.80
CA PHE A 78 -4.43 -6.34 6.15
C PHE A 78 -5.41 -6.94 7.17
N ARG A 79 -6.69 -6.57 7.11
CA ARG A 79 -7.73 -7.16 7.98
C ARG A 79 -7.93 -8.66 7.71
N ALA A 80 -7.85 -9.07 6.44
CA ALA A 80 -7.95 -10.48 6.07
C ALA A 80 -6.77 -11.29 6.63
N LEU A 81 -5.54 -10.79 6.49
CA LEU A 81 -4.35 -11.44 7.06
C LEU A 81 -4.38 -11.51 8.60
N GLN A 82 -4.90 -10.49 9.28
CA GLN A 82 -5.03 -10.52 10.74
C GLN A 82 -6.00 -11.61 11.21
N HIS A 83 -7.14 -11.77 10.53
CA HIS A 83 -8.10 -12.83 10.83
C HIS A 83 -7.51 -14.23 10.59
N GLU A 84 -6.69 -14.37 9.54
CA GLU A 84 -6.04 -15.64 9.21
C GLU A 84 -5.00 -16.03 10.27
N GLU A 85 -4.13 -15.10 10.69
CA GLU A 85 -3.17 -15.33 11.78
C GLU A 85 -3.85 -15.67 13.12
N GLU A 86 -4.97 -15.04 13.44
CA GLU A 86 -5.70 -15.27 14.68
C GLU A 86 -6.39 -16.65 14.67
N SER A 87 -6.93 -17.06 13.52
CA SER A 87 -7.51 -18.38 13.33
C SER A 87 -6.48 -19.51 13.41
N GLU A 88 -5.29 -19.34 12.82
CA GLU A 88 -4.21 -20.32 12.92
C GLU A 88 -3.66 -20.46 14.34
N LYS A 89 -3.51 -19.33 15.06
CA LYS A 89 -3.07 -19.35 16.46
C LYS A 89 -4.07 -20.08 17.36
N THR A 90 -5.36 -19.82 17.16
CA THR A 90 -6.43 -20.46 17.94
C THR A 90 -6.51 -21.95 17.63
N ALA A 91 -6.41 -22.35 16.36
CA ALA A 91 -6.38 -23.75 15.94
C ALA A 91 -5.16 -24.51 16.49
N ARG A 92 -3.97 -23.89 16.50
CA ARG A 92 -2.78 -24.48 17.12
C ARG A 92 -2.92 -24.64 18.63
N GLN A 93 -3.45 -23.64 19.33
CA GLN A 93 -3.66 -23.73 20.78
C GLN A 93 -4.68 -24.81 21.13
N GLN A 94 -5.75 -24.95 20.33
CA GLN A 94 -6.73 -26.01 20.49
C GLN A 94 -6.09 -27.40 20.31
N LYS A 95 -5.26 -27.56 19.27
CA LYS A 95 -4.57 -28.81 18.98
C LYS A 95 -3.61 -29.21 20.10
N ILE A 96 -2.80 -28.26 20.58
CA ILE A 96 -1.90 -28.47 21.72
C ILE A 96 -2.70 -28.85 22.98
N LYS A 97 -3.86 -28.24 23.22
CA LYS A 97 -4.69 -28.53 24.39
C LYS A 97 -5.31 -29.94 24.33
N ASN A 98 -5.76 -30.38 23.16
CA ASN A 98 -6.24 -31.75 22.94
C ASN A 98 -5.11 -32.77 23.10
N ASP A 99 -3.96 -32.54 22.46
CA ASP A 99 -2.80 -33.43 22.59
C ASP A 99 -2.33 -33.54 24.05
N LEU A 100 -2.48 -32.46 24.85
CA LEU A 100 -2.14 -32.46 26.28
C LEU A 100 -3.19 -33.15 27.17
N SER A 101 -4.46 -33.19 26.77
CA SER A 101 -5.50 -33.95 27.48
C SER A 101 -5.38 -35.43 27.23
N ASP A 102 -5.03 -35.82 26.01
CA ASP A 102 -4.85 -37.23 25.61
C ASP A 102 -3.61 -37.87 26.27
N LEU A 103 -2.64 -37.06 26.70
CA LEU A 103 -1.48 -37.51 27.47
C LEU A 103 -1.74 -37.66 28.97
N LYS A 104 -2.92 -37.25 29.47
CA LYS A 104 -3.30 -37.31 30.89
C LYS A 104 -4.29 -38.44 31.21
N GLU A 105 -4.82 -39.12 30.20
CA GLU A 105 -5.55 -40.41 30.32
C GLU A 105 -4.58 -41.60 30.17
#